data_AF-A0AAU2FFD5-F1
#
_entry.id   AF-A0AAU2FFD5-F1
#
_cell.length_a   1.000
_cell.length_b   1.000
_cell.length_c   1.000
_cell.angle_alpha   90.00
_cell.angle_beta   90.00
_cell.angle_gamma   90.00
#
_symmetry.space_group_name_H-M   'P 1'
#
loop_
_entity.id
_entity.type
_entity.pdbx_description
1 polymer ?
#
loop_
_entity_poly.entity_id
_entity_poly.type
_entity_poly.pdbx_seq_one_letter_code
_entity_poly.pdbx_strand_id
1 'polypeptide(L)'
;MLRAAGVGVGDEVVVPAFGNAEVAEAVIQAGGLPVFADIDPVTYCLDPSAVEAATTPRTAAVVVVHRFGRPADVGRMLEVGQRHGLLVLQHGESEAPYDEIAQRRQRAAFLDLKLRGVRTPDDGDGHTYQQYVVRVPGNGRPDRDAFARALRARGVDCRVPVKAPVHRMPAFRRCVSLPETELAAFETLALPVDASLTKRDMQRIVSACNSLGGLLQPAY
;
A
#
# COMPACT_ATOMS: atom_id res chain seq x y z
N MET A 1 -12.16 0.45 -18.96
CA MET A 1 -12.91 -0.43 -18.03
C MET A 1 -14.08 0.29 -17.38
N LEU A 2 -13.88 1.37 -16.62
CA LEU A 2 -14.95 2.07 -15.89
C LEU A 2 -16.16 2.49 -16.75
N ARG A 3 -15.94 3.21 -17.86
CA ARG A 3 -17.04 3.57 -18.80
C ARG A 3 -17.75 2.34 -19.39
N ALA A 4 -17.00 1.29 -19.71
CA ALA A 4 -17.57 0.05 -20.25
C ALA A 4 -18.38 -0.73 -19.20
N ALA A 5 -18.07 -0.53 -17.91
CA ALA A 5 -18.82 -1.07 -16.79
C ALA A 5 -20.05 -0.21 -16.43
N GLY A 6 -20.32 0.87 -17.15
CA GLY A 6 -21.49 1.73 -16.95
C GLY A 6 -21.29 2.93 -16.03
N VAL A 7 -20.08 3.14 -15.49
CA VAL A 7 -19.78 4.32 -14.68
C VAL A 7 -19.80 5.58 -15.55
N GLY A 8 -20.56 6.59 -15.12
CA GLY A 8 -20.76 7.85 -15.82
C GLY A 8 -20.90 9.06 -14.91
N VAL A 9 -21.49 10.13 -15.47
CA VAL A 9 -21.64 11.42 -14.79
C VAL A 9 -22.54 11.30 -13.58
N GLY A 10 -22.02 11.67 -12.41
CA GLY A 10 -22.77 11.67 -11.15
C GLY A 10 -22.59 10.40 -10.32
N ASP A 11 -22.00 9.35 -10.87
CA ASP A 11 -21.69 8.12 -10.13
C ASP A 11 -20.51 8.33 -9.20
N GLU A 12 -20.62 7.82 -7.98
CA GLU A 12 -19.51 7.71 -7.05
C GLU A 12 -18.78 6.37 -7.23
N VAL A 13 -17.46 6.41 -7.23
CA VAL A 13 -16.62 5.22 -7.27
C VAL A 13 -15.67 5.24 -6.09
N VAL A 14 -15.76 4.22 -5.23
CA VAL A 14 -14.85 4.08 -4.09
C VAL A 14 -13.49 3.62 -4.59
N VAL A 15 -12.43 4.33 -4.20
CA VAL A 15 -11.04 4.09 -4.63
C VAL A 15 -10.08 4.21 -3.44
N PRO A 16 -8.91 3.54 -3.47
CA PRO A 16 -7.91 3.72 -2.43
C PRO A 16 -7.30 5.11 -2.43
N ALA A 17 -6.86 5.55 -1.26
CA ALA A 17 -6.12 6.79 -1.10
C ALA A 17 -4.61 6.61 -0.90
N PHE A 18 -4.14 5.36 -0.78
CA PHE A 18 -2.74 5.03 -0.52
C PHE A 18 -1.98 4.60 -1.79
N GLY A 19 -1.66 5.58 -2.64
CA GLY A 19 -1.02 5.37 -3.95
C GLY A 19 -2.04 5.31 -5.10
N ASN A 20 -1.59 4.84 -6.27
CA ASN A 20 -2.43 4.62 -7.46
C ASN A 20 -3.33 5.81 -7.87
N ALA A 21 -2.76 7.02 -7.95
CA ALA A 21 -3.51 8.22 -8.34
C ALA A 21 -4.17 8.10 -9.72
N GLU A 22 -3.58 7.29 -10.62
CA GLU A 22 -4.12 6.95 -11.92
C GLU A 22 -5.51 6.27 -11.86
N VAL A 23 -5.83 5.56 -10.76
CA VAL A 23 -7.16 4.97 -10.57
C VAL A 23 -8.19 6.05 -10.32
N ALA A 24 -7.89 7.02 -9.45
CA ALA A 24 -8.76 8.17 -9.21
C ALA A 24 -8.90 9.04 -10.47
N GLU A 25 -7.82 9.20 -11.23
CA GLU A 25 -7.85 9.91 -12.52
C GLU A 25 -8.75 9.19 -13.52
N ALA A 26 -8.67 7.86 -13.64
CA ALA A 26 -9.51 7.08 -14.53
C ALA A 26 -11.01 7.20 -14.18
N VAL A 27 -11.36 7.34 -12.90
CA VAL A 27 -12.74 7.64 -12.46
C VAL A 27 -13.20 9.01 -12.97
N ILE A 28 -12.38 10.05 -12.78
CA ILE A 28 -12.70 11.40 -13.27
C ILE A 28 -12.83 11.41 -14.79
N GLN A 29 -11.92 10.76 -15.50
CA GLN A 29 -11.98 10.65 -16.97
C GLN A 29 -13.22 9.88 -17.42
N ALA A 30 -13.72 8.92 -16.64
CA ALA A 30 -14.99 8.25 -16.90
C ALA A 30 -16.22 9.15 -16.69
N GLY A 31 -16.07 10.29 -16.01
CA GLY A 31 -17.15 11.20 -15.63
C GLY A 31 -17.66 11.00 -14.19
N GLY A 32 -17.14 9.98 -13.49
CA GLY A 32 -17.51 9.68 -12.12
C GLY A 32 -16.77 10.54 -11.09
N LEU A 33 -17.18 10.42 -9.83
CA LEU A 33 -16.59 11.08 -8.68
C LEU A 33 -15.80 10.05 -7.84
N PRO A 34 -14.47 10.21 -7.68
CA PRO A 34 -13.73 9.35 -6.77
C PRO A 34 -14.08 9.67 -5.31
N VAL A 35 -14.48 8.63 -4.59
CA VAL A 35 -14.70 8.63 -3.14
C VAL A 35 -13.57 7.83 -2.50
N PHE A 36 -12.83 8.43 -1.59
CA PHE A 36 -11.68 7.78 -0.96
C PHE A 36 -12.09 7.04 0.30
N ALA A 37 -11.73 5.76 0.39
CA ALA A 37 -11.86 4.95 1.60
C ALA A 37 -10.49 4.59 2.17
N ASP A 38 -10.46 4.28 3.47
CA ASP A 38 -9.23 3.98 4.19
C ASP A 38 -8.72 2.56 3.87
N ILE A 39 -7.47 2.31 4.24
CA ILE A 39 -6.80 1.04 4.03
C ILE A 39 -6.81 0.19 5.29
N ASP A 40 -6.71 -1.11 5.13
CA ASP A 40 -6.32 -2.00 6.21
C ASP A 40 -4.81 -1.75 6.53
N PRO A 41 -4.44 -1.52 7.81
CA PRO A 41 -3.09 -1.10 8.17
C PRO A 41 -2.03 -2.20 8.05
N VAL A 42 -2.46 -3.46 7.90
CA VAL A 42 -1.57 -4.62 7.77
C VAL A 42 -1.32 -4.93 6.29
N THR A 43 -2.37 -4.90 5.48
CA THR A 43 -2.34 -5.28 4.07
C THR A 43 -2.06 -4.11 3.14
N TYR A 44 -2.32 -2.88 3.60
CA TYR A 44 -2.36 -1.64 2.82
C TYR A 44 -3.40 -1.60 1.70
N CYS A 45 -4.13 -2.70 1.48
CA CYS A 45 -5.25 -2.76 0.56
C CYS A 45 -6.45 -2.02 1.18
N LEU A 46 -7.43 -1.71 0.35
CA LEU A 46 -8.66 -1.06 0.78
C LEU A 46 -9.36 -1.91 1.86
N ASP A 47 -9.78 -1.30 2.97
CA ASP A 47 -10.53 -1.99 4.03
C ASP A 47 -12.00 -2.14 3.62
N PRO A 48 -12.56 -3.37 3.54
CA PRO A 48 -13.98 -3.58 3.23
C PRO A 48 -14.93 -2.78 4.12
N SER A 49 -14.59 -2.59 5.40
CA SER A 49 -15.43 -1.84 6.36
C SER A 49 -15.42 -0.34 6.03
N ALA A 50 -14.26 0.20 5.66
CA ALA A 50 -14.14 1.58 5.21
C ALA A 50 -14.86 1.82 3.87
N VAL A 51 -14.87 0.83 2.96
CA VAL A 51 -15.67 0.89 1.72
C VAL A 51 -17.16 0.96 2.03
N GLU A 52 -17.64 0.08 2.90
CA GLU A 52 -19.04 0.04 3.31
C GLU A 52 -19.45 1.38 3.97
N ALA A 53 -18.59 1.96 4.82
CA ALA A 53 -18.84 3.27 5.43
C ALA A 53 -18.82 4.44 4.45
N ALA A 54 -18.04 4.34 3.37
CA ALA A 54 -17.94 5.37 2.33
C ALA A 54 -19.06 5.26 1.27
N THR A 55 -19.84 4.18 1.30
CA THR A 55 -20.89 3.91 0.31
C THR A 55 -22.11 4.79 0.54
N THR A 56 -22.65 5.33 -0.55
CA THR A 56 -23.85 6.16 -0.60
C THR A 56 -24.82 5.64 -1.67
N PRO A 57 -26.06 6.15 -1.74
CA PRO A 57 -26.98 5.80 -2.84
C PRO A 57 -26.48 6.15 -4.25
N ARG A 58 -25.43 6.98 -4.38
CA ARG A 58 -24.78 7.29 -5.67
C ARG A 58 -23.59 6.38 -5.98
N THR A 59 -23.18 5.53 -5.06
CA THR A 59 -22.02 4.67 -5.27
C THR A 59 -22.38 3.57 -6.26
N ALA A 60 -21.71 3.57 -7.40
CA ALA A 60 -21.93 2.59 -8.47
C ALA A 60 -20.87 1.49 -8.46
N ALA A 61 -19.66 1.77 -7.97
CA ALA A 61 -18.55 0.85 -8.05
C ALA A 61 -17.51 1.05 -6.94
N VAL A 62 -16.68 0.02 -6.73
CA VAL A 62 -15.42 0.09 -5.99
C VAL A 62 -14.29 -0.45 -6.86
N VAL A 63 -13.16 0.26 -6.88
CA VAL A 63 -11.92 -0.22 -7.52
C VAL A 63 -10.99 -0.75 -6.45
N VAL A 64 -10.87 -2.07 -6.40
CA VAL A 64 -10.01 -2.82 -5.48
C VAL A 64 -8.62 -2.90 -6.09
N VAL A 65 -7.61 -2.46 -5.35
CA VAL A 65 -6.21 -2.45 -5.80
C VAL A 65 -5.38 -3.38 -4.93
N HIS A 66 -4.63 -4.29 -5.56
CA HIS A 66 -3.61 -5.10 -4.88
C HIS A 66 -2.39 -4.23 -4.56
N ARG A 67 -1.82 -4.38 -3.37
CA ARG A 67 -0.76 -3.47 -2.88
C ARG A 67 0.53 -4.21 -2.61
N PHE A 68 1.62 -3.77 -3.25
CA PHE A 68 2.98 -4.25 -2.99
C PHE A 68 3.18 -5.75 -3.23
N GLY A 69 2.32 -6.33 -4.07
CA GLY A 69 2.26 -7.77 -4.32
C GLY A 69 1.35 -8.55 -3.37
N ARG A 70 0.67 -7.88 -2.44
CA ARG A 70 -0.38 -8.49 -1.62
C ARG A 70 -1.74 -8.41 -2.33
N PRO A 71 -2.44 -9.54 -2.51
CA PRO A 71 -3.82 -9.51 -2.99
C PRO A 71 -4.72 -8.85 -1.94
N ALA A 72 -5.71 -8.10 -2.42
CA ALA A 72 -6.76 -7.54 -1.57
C ALA A 72 -7.77 -8.64 -1.23
N ASP A 73 -8.57 -8.45 -0.17
CA ASP A 73 -9.66 -9.36 0.19
C ASP A 73 -10.84 -9.21 -0.79
N VAL A 74 -10.67 -9.78 -1.99
CA VAL A 74 -11.67 -9.72 -3.06
C VAL A 74 -12.96 -10.42 -2.63
N GLY A 75 -12.87 -11.48 -1.81
CA GLY A 75 -14.04 -12.19 -1.29
C GLY A 75 -14.95 -11.25 -0.50
N ARG A 76 -14.40 -10.55 0.48
CA ARG A 76 -15.17 -9.56 1.25
C ARG A 76 -15.61 -8.36 0.45
N MET A 77 -14.80 -7.91 -0.51
CA MET A 77 -15.21 -6.83 -1.40
C MET A 77 -16.40 -7.22 -2.27
N LEU A 78 -16.46 -8.47 -2.75
CA LEU A 78 -17.61 -9.00 -3.47
C LEU A 78 -18.85 -9.10 -2.58
N GLU A 79 -18.70 -9.50 -1.32
CA GLU A 79 -19.80 -9.50 -0.34
C GLU A 79 -20.35 -8.08 -0.08
N VAL A 80 -19.47 -7.08 0.04
CA VAL A 80 -19.87 -5.66 0.14
C VAL A 80 -20.59 -5.23 -1.15
N GLY A 81 -20.02 -5.56 -2.31
CA GLY A 81 -20.62 -5.24 -3.61
C GLY A 81 -22.01 -5.85 -3.80
N GLN A 82 -22.22 -7.10 -3.40
CA GLN A 82 -23.53 -7.75 -3.45
C GLN A 82 -24.55 -7.09 -2.51
N ARG A 83 -24.15 -6.75 -1.28
CA ARG A 83 -25.04 -6.11 -0.29
C ARG A 83 -25.51 -4.72 -0.71
N HIS A 84 -24.64 -3.96 -1.37
CA HIS A 84 -24.88 -2.55 -1.72
C HIS A 84 -25.13 -2.30 -3.21
N GLY A 85 -25.14 -3.35 -4.04
CA GLY A 85 -25.35 -3.23 -5.48
C GLY A 85 -24.17 -2.58 -6.23
N LEU A 86 -22.94 -2.72 -5.72
CA LEU A 86 -21.75 -2.10 -6.30
C LEU A 86 -21.06 -3.04 -7.28
N LEU A 87 -20.56 -2.47 -8.38
CA LEU A 87 -19.60 -3.15 -9.24
C LEU A 87 -18.22 -3.22 -8.58
N VAL A 88 -17.66 -4.42 -8.47
CA VAL A 88 -16.31 -4.63 -7.91
C VAL A 88 -15.32 -4.80 -9.04
N LEU A 89 -14.47 -3.80 -9.23
CA LEU A 89 -13.45 -3.78 -10.29
C LEU A 89 -12.08 -4.01 -9.67
N GLN A 90 -11.32 -4.95 -10.22
CA GLN A 90 -9.98 -5.26 -9.73
C GLN A 90 -8.91 -4.55 -10.56
N HIS A 91 -7.88 -4.07 -9.90
CA HIS A 91 -6.69 -3.51 -10.51
C HIS A 91 -5.44 -4.13 -9.86
N GLY A 92 -4.70 -4.91 -10.65
CA GLY A 92 -3.45 -5.51 -10.23
C GLY A 92 -2.24 -4.64 -10.58
N GLU A 93 -1.20 -4.72 -9.76
CA GLU A 93 0.15 -4.28 -10.16
C GLU A 93 0.79 -5.39 -11.03
N SER A 94 1.55 -5.01 -12.07
CA SER A 94 2.11 -5.87 -13.14
C SER A 94 2.50 -7.29 -12.73
N GLU A 95 2.15 -8.27 -13.57
CA GLU A 95 2.58 -9.67 -13.43
C GLU A 95 4.09 -9.81 -13.64
N ALA A 96 4.75 -10.57 -12.76
CA ALA A 96 6.15 -10.96 -12.88
C ALA A 96 6.25 -12.48 -13.12
N PRO A 97 7.31 -12.98 -13.79
CA PRO A 97 7.50 -14.42 -13.97
C PRO A 97 7.50 -15.19 -12.65
N TYR A 98 6.95 -16.41 -12.64
CA TYR A 98 6.79 -17.23 -11.44
C TYR A 98 8.11 -17.45 -10.66
N ASP A 99 9.20 -17.74 -11.37
CA ASP A 99 10.52 -17.97 -10.77
C ASP A 99 11.04 -16.73 -10.02
N GLU A 100 10.68 -15.53 -10.50
CA GLU A 100 11.04 -14.28 -9.85
C GLU A 100 10.27 -14.09 -8.54
N ILE A 101 8.99 -14.49 -8.51
CA ILE A 101 8.13 -14.44 -7.31
C ILE A 101 8.69 -15.38 -6.23
N ALA A 102 9.08 -16.61 -6.60
CA ALA A 102 9.65 -17.57 -5.65
C ALA A 102 10.93 -17.03 -5.00
N GLN A 103 11.83 -16.42 -5.79
CA GLN A 103 13.06 -15.82 -5.27
C GLN A 103 12.79 -14.61 -4.38
N ARG A 104 11.84 -13.73 -4.75
CA ARG A 104 11.44 -12.59 -3.90
C ARG A 104 10.91 -13.07 -2.56
N ARG A 105 10.06 -14.11 -2.54
CA ARG A 105 9.57 -14.73 -1.30
C ARG A 105 10.69 -15.30 -0.44
N GLN A 106 11.69 -15.96 -1.05
CA GLN A 106 12.84 -16.47 -0.30
C GLN A 106 13.67 -15.35 0.35
N ARG A 107 13.90 -14.24 -0.37
CA ARG A 107 14.59 -13.06 0.17
C ARG A 107 13.78 -12.37 1.26
N ALA A 108 12.46 -12.23 1.05
CA ALA A 108 11.54 -11.68 2.05
C ALA A 108 11.58 -12.51 3.34
N ALA A 109 11.45 -13.83 3.26
CA ALA A 109 11.54 -14.73 4.42
C ALA A 109 12.88 -14.61 5.18
N PHE A 110 13.99 -14.39 4.46
CA PHE A 110 15.27 -14.10 5.10
C PHE A 110 15.24 -12.79 5.90
N LEU A 111 14.66 -11.74 5.33
CA LEU A 111 14.51 -10.45 5.99
C LEU A 111 13.54 -10.52 7.17
N ASP A 112 12.37 -11.16 7.02
CA ASP A 112 11.37 -11.35 8.07
C ASP A 112 11.98 -12.01 9.31
N LEU A 113 12.77 -13.06 9.10
CA LEU A 113 13.41 -13.79 10.18
C LEU A 113 14.44 -12.94 10.95
N LYS A 114 15.06 -11.94 10.32
CA LYS A 114 16.27 -11.25 10.83
C LYS A 114 16.06 -9.78 11.18
N LEU A 115 15.07 -9.12 10.60
CA LEU A 115 14.74 -7.73 10.91
C LEU A 115 14.06 -7.65 12.28
N ARG A 116 14.54 -6.71 13.08
CA ARG A 116 14.04 -6.40 14.43
C ARG A 116 13.89 -4.90 14.64
N GLY A 117 14.63 -4.08 13.89
CA GLY A 117 14.58 -2.62 13.98
C GLY A 117 13.45 -1.95 13.19
N VAL A 118 12.62 -2.73 12.50
CA VAL A 118 11.45 -2.26 11.73
C VAL A 118 10.34 -3.29 11.85
N ARG A 119 9.09 -2.87 11.68
CA ARG A 119 7.97 -3.81 11.57
C ARG A 119 7.90 -4.36 10.14
N THR A 120 8.06 -5.67 10.00
CA THR A 120 8.04 -6.36 8.72
C THR A 120 6.61 -6.49 8.18
N PRO A 121 6.43 -6.64 6.86
CA PRO A 121 5.13 -7.00 6.31
C PRO A 121 4.67 -8.35 6.86
N ASP A 122 3.36 -8.55 6.87
CA ASP A 122 2.71 -9.81 7.21
C ASP A 122 2.81 -10.78 6.02
N ASP A 123 3.10 -12.05 6.30
CA ASP A 123 3.43 -13.08 5.29
C ASP A 123 2.22 -13.79 4.69
N GLY A 124 1.04 -13.16 4.77
CA GLY A 124 -0.24 -13.74 4.35
C GLY A 124 -0.26 -14.34 2.95
N ASP A 125 -1.18 -15.29 2.76
CA ASP A 125 -1.29 -16.11 1.55
C ASP A 125 -1.30 -15.28 0.27
N GLY A 126 -0.46 -15.68 -0.68
CA GLY A 126 -0.40 -15.07 -2.01
C GLY A 126 0.54 -13.86 -2.14
N HIS A 127 1.13 -13.32 -1.06
CA HIS A 127 2.03 -12.15 -1.16
C HIS A 127 3.23 -12.41 -2.11
N THR A 128 3.36 -11.63 -3.18
CA THR A 128 4.43 -11.79 -4.18
C THR A 128 5.68 -10.95 -3.89
N TYR A 129 5.58 -10.04 -2.92
CA TYR A 129 6.66 -9.14 -2.50
C TYR A 129 7.22 -8.32 -3.67
N GLN A 130 6.32 -7.81 -4.53
CA GLN A 130 6.69 -6.84 -5.56
C GLN A 130 7.36 -5.60 -4.93
N GLN A 131 6.93 -5.22 -3.73
CA GLN A 131 7.70 -4.35 -2.85
C GLN A 131 7.72 -4.93 -1.44
N TYR A 132 8.89 -4.97 -0.80
CA TYR A 132 9.01 -5.36 0.60
C TYR A 132 8.87 -4.11 1.47
N VAL A 133 7.65 -3.83 1.91
CA VAL A 133 7.30 -2.60 2.63
C VAL A 133 7.30 -2.86 4.14
N VAL A 134 8.24 -2.22 4.83
CA VAL A 134 8.32 -2.21 6.30
C VAL A 134 7.72 -0.92 6.86
N ARG A 135 7.38 -0.92 8.15
CA ARG A 135 7.11 0.32 8.90
C ARG A 135 8.29 0.67 9.80
N VAL A 136 8.73 1.90 9.69
CA VAL A 136 9.78 2.47 10.53
C VAL A 136 9.15 2.84 11.88
N PRO A 137 9.75 2.41 13.01
CA PRO A 137 9.26 2.79 14.34
C PRO A 137 9.46 4.29 14.60
N GLY A 138 8.73 4.83 15.58
CA GLY A 138 8.74 6.25 15.93
C GLY A 138 7.41 6.92 15.61
N ASN A 139 7.43 8.24 15.42
CA ASN A 139 6.22 9.06 15.27
C ASN A 139 5.90 9.39 13.80
N GLY A 140 6.25 8.50 12.87
CA GLY A 140 6.10 8.73 11.44
C GLY A 140 7.13 9.74 10.89
N ARG A 141 6.69 10.85 10.30
CA ARG A 141 7.59 11.93 9.86
C ARG A 141 7.90 12.87 11.03
N PRO A 142 9.16 13.29 11.22
CA PRO A 142 10.30 13.19 10.29
C PRO A 142 11.16 11.91 10.44
N ASP A 143 10.88 11.06 11.43
CA ASP A 143 11.70 9.90 11.81
C ASP A 143 11.91 8.93 10.64
N ARG A 144 10.86 8.58 9.89
CA ARG A 144 10.95 7.73 8.70
C ARG A 144 11.91 8.31 7.66
N ASP A 145 11.85 9.62 7.41
CA ASP A 145 12.70 10.27 6.41
C ASP A 145 14.16 10.32 6.87
N ALA A 146 14.40 10.52 8.17
CA ALA A 146 15.72 10.42 8.77
C ALA A 146 16.29 8.99 8.69
N PHE A 147 15.48 7.99 9.02
CA PHE A 147 15.81 6.57 8.90
C PHE A 147 16.18 6.19 7.47
N ALA A 148 15.37 6.62 6.48
CA ALA A 148 15.64 6.38 5.06
C ALA A 148 16.96 7.01 4.60
N ARG A 149 17.25 8.27 5.02
CA ARG A 149 18.54 8.91 4.73
C ARG A 149 19.71 8.13 5.33
N ALA A 150 19.56 7.68 6.58
CA ALA A 150 20.60 6.93 7.28
C ALA A 150 20.83 5.51 6.71
N LEU A 151 19.80 4.87 6.15
CA LEU A 151 19.93 3.62 5.39
C LEU A 151 20.66 3.84 4.08
N ARG A 152 20.29 4.87 3.31
CA ARG A 152 20.96 5.20 2.03
C ARG A 152 22.43 5.54 2.24
N ALA A 153 22.77 6.28 3.30
CA ALA A 153 24.16 6.56 3.68
C ALA A 153 24.97 5.29 4.00
N ARG A 154 24.30 4.20 4.39
CA ARG A 154 24.89 2.87 4.60
C ARG A 154 24.84 1.97 3.35
N GLY A 155 24.48 2.51 2.19
CA GLY A 155 24.43 1.77 0.93
C GLY A 155 23.23 0.82 0.78
N VAL A 156 22.12 1.12 1.47
CA VAL A 156 20.84 0.42 1.29
C VAL A 156 19.89 1.30 0.47
N ASP A 157 19.56 0.86 -0.75
CA ASP A 157 18.66 1.59 -1.65
C ASP A 157 17.19 1.38 -1.26
N CYS A 158 16.75 2.16 -0.27
CA CYS A 158 15.35 2.18 0.18
C CYS A 158 14.58 3.32 -0.48
N ARG A 159 13.26 3.15 -0.64
CA ARG A 159 12.35 4.17 -1.22
C ARG A 159 11.08 4.33 -0.40
N VAL A 160 10.50 5.53 -0.47
CA VAL A 160 9.16 5.77 0.09
C VAL A 160 8.12 5.35 -0.95
N PRO A 161 7.29 4.33 -0.67
CA PRO A 161 6.38 3.77 -1.67
C PRO A 161 5.26 4.74 -2.04
N VAL A 162 4.74 5.49 -1.06
CA VAL A 162 3.70 6.50 -1.27
C VAL A 162 4.14 7.80 -0.58
N LYS A 163 4.43 8.83 -1.36
CA LYS A 163 4.93 10.11 -0.83
C LYS A 163 3.83 10.96 -0.20
N ALA A 164 2.64 10.95 -0.79
CA ALA A 164 1.48 11.68 -0.33
C ALA A 164 0.23 10.84 -0.63
N PRO A 165 -0.69 10.68 0.33
CA PRO A 165 -2.01 10.11 0.05
C PRO A 165 -2.72 10.89 -1.06
N VAL A 166 -3.45 10.18 -1.92
CA VAL A 166 -4.10 10.76 -3.11
C VAL A 166 -5.08 11.86 -2.70
N HIS A 167 -5.90 11.62 -1.68
CA HIS A 167 -6.87 12.60 -1.16
C HIS A 167 -6.25 13.89 -0.62
N ARG A 168 -4.92 13.95 -0.43
CA ARG A 168 -4.17 15.16 -0.03
C ARG A 168 -3.48 15.86 -1.19
N MET A 169 -3.36 15.21 -2.36
CA MET A 169 -2.75 15.78 -3.55
C MET A 169 -3.61 16.93 -4.11
N PRO A 170 -3.01 18.00 -4.67
CA PRO A 170 -3.76 19.18 -5.13
C PRO A 170 -4.93 18.87 -6.07
N ALA A 171 -4.73 17.94 -7.03
CA ALA A 171 -5.75 17.57 -8.02
C ALA A 171 -6.93 16.76 -7.44
N PHE A 172 -6.72 16.10 -6.30
CA PHE A 172 -7.68 15.16 -5.70
C PHE A 172 -8.07 15.55 -4.28
N ARG A 173 -7.78 16.79 -3.87
CA ARG A 173 -7.94 17.21 -2.48
C ARG A 173 -9.38 17.04 -2.02
N ARG A 174 -9.57 16.28 -0.94
CA ARG A 174 -10.86 16.06 -0.26
C ARG A 174 -10.70 16.26 1.24
N CYS A 175 -11.73 16.82 1.87
CA CYS A 175 -11.80 16.95 3.32
C CYS A 175 -12.37 15.66 3.91
N VAL A 176 -11.54 14.62 3.92
CA VAL A 176 -11.87 13.30 4.50
C VAL A 176 -10.72 12.89 5.42
N SER A 177 -11.04 12.22 6.53
CA SER A 177 -10.05 11.70 7.48
C SER A 177 -9.83 10.22 7.18
N LEU A 178 -8.60 9.86 6.78
CA LEU A 178 -8.21 8.48 6.48
C LEU A 178 -6.96 8.13 7.33
N PRO A 179 -7.15 7.90 8.64
CA PRO A 179 -6.04 7.81 9.60
C PRO A 179 -5.02 6.73 9.25
N GLU A 180 -5.45 5.55 8.79
CA GLU A 180 -4.51 4.46 8.49
C GLU A 180 -3.71 4.73 7.22
N THR A 181 -4.36 5.32 6.21
CA THR A 181 -3.70 5.80 5.00
C THR A 181 -2.66 6.88 5.31
N GLU A 182 -3.02 7.84 6.15
CA GLU A 182 -2.14 8.94 6.55
C GLU A 182 -0.93 8.42 7.33
N LEU A 183 -1.17 7.56 8.32
CA LEU A 183 -0.15 6.93 9.13
C LEU A 183 0.80 6.08 8.26
N ALA A 184 0.26 5.25 7.36
CA ALA A 184 1.07 4.44 6.46
C ALA A 184 1.97 5.30 5.56
N ALA A 185 1.51 6.46 5.06
CA ALA A 185 2.34 7.35 4.25
C ALA A 185 3.53 7.97 5.03
N PHE A 186 3.38 8.08 6.35
CA PHE A 186 4.40 8.61 7.23
C PHE A 186 5.38 7.56 7.74
N GLU A 187 4.97 6.31 7.87
CA GLU A 187 5.78 5.24 8.48
C GLU A 187 6.41 4.27 7.48
N THR A 188 5.82 4.10 6.29
CA THR A 188 6.24 3.02 5.37
C THR A 188 7.55 3.31 4.66
N LEU A 189 8.35 2.27 4.47
CA LEU A 189 9.58 2.30 3.69
C LEU A 189 9.71 0.98 2.92
N ALA A 190 9.98 1.06 1.62
CA ALA A 190 10.26 -0.12 0.81
C ALA A 190 11.76 -0.42 0.83
N LEU A 191 12.10 -1.65 1.19
CA LEU A 191 13.46 -2.20 1.13
C LEU A 191 13.62 -3.03 -0.16
N PRO A 192 14.84 -3.17 -0.70
CA PRO A 192 15.05 -3.94 -1.92
C PRO A 192 14.94 -5.45 -1.65
N VAL A 193 14.27 -6.14 -2.58
CA VAL A 193 14.11 -7.62 -2.63
C VAL A 193 14.24 -8.14 -4.08
N ASP A 194 14.75 -7.31 -4.98
CA ASP A 194 14.87 -7.62 -6.39
C ASP A 194 15.91 -8.72 -6.68
N ALA A 195 15.97 -9.13 -7.95
CA ALA A 195 16.81 -10.25 -8.41
C ALA A 195 18.31 -10.05 -8.17
N SER A 196 18.80 -8.81 -8.07
CA SER A 196 20.22 -8.51 -7.92
C SER A 196 20.74 -8.69 -6.50
N LEU A 197 19.85 -8.86 -5.53
CA LEU A 197 20.19 -8.82 -4.12
C LEU A 197 20.98 -10.06 -3.67
N THR A 198 22.23 -9.84 -3.25
CA THR A 198 23.07 -10.91 -2.71
C THR A 198 22.82 -11.16 -1.22
N LYS A 199 23.27 -12.29 -0.69
CA LYS A 199 23.23 -12.56 0.76
C LYS A 199 23.95 -11.49 1.58
N ARG A 200 25.05 -10.94 1.05
CA ARG A 200 25.82 -9.86 1.69
C ARG A 200 25.00 -8.57 1.74
N ASP A 201 24.26 -8.26 0.69
CA ASP A 201 23.37 -7.09 0.66
C ASP A 201 22.22 -7.24 1.65
N MET A 202 21.58 -8.43 1.70
CA MET A 202 20.55 -8.72 2.71
C MET A 202 21.09 -8.59 4.14
N GLN A 203 22.30 -9.07 4.42
CA GLN A 203 22.94 -8.88 5.73
C GLN A 203 23.22 -7.40 6.04
N ARG A 204 23.61 -6.61 5.04
CA ARG A 204 23.80 -5.16 5.18
C ARG A 204 22.48 -4.48 5.53
N ILE A 205 21.38 -4.83 4.86
CA ILE A 205 20.03 -4.32 5.14
C ILE A 205 19.66 -4.63 6.59
N VAL A 206 19.78 -5.89 7.00
CA VAL A 206 19.47 -6.33 8.37
C VAL A 206 20.27 -5.54 9.41
N SER A 207 21.59 -5.45 9.22
CA SER A 207 22.49 -4.73 10.14
C SER A 207 22.13 -3.24 10.24
N ALA A 208 21.89 -2.59 9.10
CA ALA A 208 21.55 -1.18 9.04
C ALA A 208 20.18 -0.90 9.69
N CYS A 209 19.15 -1.69 9.38
CA CYS A 209 17.82 -1.53 9.97
C CYS A 209 17.84 -1.80 11.48
N ASN A 210 18.48 -2.87 11.94
CA ASN A 210 18.50 -3.24 13.36
C ASN A 210 19.28 -2.22 14.20
N SER A 211 20.40 -1.69 13.70
CA SER A 211 21.16 -0.65 14.40
C SER A 211 20.40 0.67 14.51
N LEU A 212 19.62 1.03 13.49
CA LEU A 212 18.82 2.26 13.50
C LEU A 212 17.54 2.14 14.31
N GLY A 213 16.85 1.00 14.23
CA GLY A 213 15.57 0.80 14.92
C GLY A 213 15.69 0.85 16.45
N GLY A 214 16.85 0.45 17.00
CA GLY A 214 17.13 0.61 18.43
C GLY A 214 17.19 2.07 18.90
N LEU A 215 17.32 3.04 17.99
CA LEU A 215 17.42 4.47 18.29
C LEU A 215 16.08 5.20 18.20
N LEU A 216 15.08 4.58 17.57
CA LEU A 216 13.74 5.16 17.37
C LEU A 216 12.75 4.39 18.25
N GLN A 217 12.75 4.72 19.55
CA GLN A 217 11.69 4.26 20.46
C GLN A 217 10.51 5.25 20.37
N PRO A 218 9.25 4.78 20.35
CA PRO A 218 8.11 5.68 20.48
C PRO A 218 8.24 6.46 21.79
N ALA A 219 8.12 7.78 21.73
CA ALA A 219 7.97 8.59 22.92
C ALA A 219 6.53 8.39 23.42
N TYR A 220 6.35 7.44 24.34
CA TYR A 220 5.10 7.32 25.11
C TYR A 220 5.04 8.40 26.19
#